data_AF-N1Z5L4-F1
#
_entry.id   AF-N1Z5L4-F1
#
_cell.length_a   1.000
_cell.length_b   1.000
_cell.length_c   1.000
_cell.angle_alpha   90.00
_cell.angle_beta   90.00
_cell.angle_gamma   90.00
#
_symmetry.space_group_name_H-M   'P 1'
#
loop_
_entity.id
_entity.type
_entity.pdbx_description
1 polymer ?
#
loop_
_entity_poly.entity_id
_entity_poly.type
_entity_poly.pdbx_seq_one_letter_code
_entity_poly.pdbx_strand_id
1 'polypeptide(L)'
;MTNCSDFEKKHKKLLEFFSKSFFEVYNRMDKEVQSTLLEFAPNFFHRWYVSALIPETNLSPSVAFRIDFSKEFSKDNIYTYTIILDKTQKDMPKFEYKLLEYSLQKHPFIEDLKIILNYCEPDCEMTEDGNFLEKDEINLLQKISKKETEYLHYLTKLLHTMEFLKPLPSIHTIRVQTDERAKWVFKKTTDQILDYIVHFVIRMACYEITEAVGAEQGCFHYDMFYNFLQNNMDTEDIFIKLYECIDIDISQIWEVPSLEEFSEEQSAIASSFFYIGILLDKWFLTPLGNYLQIIQPTYYLPFYFIPAFNRISNLTIAKCPLQSELYSPCSVYDLTPIGEAILGKKGKKQPLPVHIDFYQIVDAIIQHSELNLFERTIQQQGINISTLVCPIKITIVKHPDYWKIMEVLDTTSLYEICSEICSIFDLVDVFTYSITAQHKNSFPLFQGSPLKHKSQEPSPFLPVSFSAGDVLYFTPDKDKSKQLKLEFLPKQKQIPFILYPRLRKQSSVMKVNPFDID
;
A
#
# COMPACT_ATOMS: atom_id res chain seq x y z
N MET A 1 -18.00 4.39 -30.34
CA MET A 1 -18.36 5.73 -29.84
C MET A 1 -19.72 5.63 -29.17
N THR A 2 -19.73 5.19 -27.92
CA THR A 2 -20.93 5.14 -27.08
C THR A 2 -21.15 6.54 -26.49
N ASN A 3 -22.33 7.10 -26.70
CA ASN A 3 -22.73 8.38 -26.13
C ASN A 3 -22.64 8.31 -24.61
N CYS A 4 -21.60 8.90 -24.04
CA CYS A 4 -21.42 9.09 -22.61
C CYS A 4 -22.61 9.92 -22.10
N SER A 5 -23.36 9.40 -21.13
CA SER A 5 -24.50 10.12 -20.56
C SER A 5 -24.03 11.47 -20.01
N ASP A 6 -24.89 12.50 -20.00
CA ASP A 6 -24.47 13.81 -19.45
C ASP A 6 -24.00 13.68 -18.00
N PHE A 7 -24.53 12.71 -17.26
CA PHE A 7 -24.11 12.30 -15.93
C PHE A 7 -22.64 11.83 -15.86
N GLU A 8 -22.21 10.94 -16.73
CA GLU A 8 -20.80 10.48 -16.77
C GLU A 8 -19.84 11.61 -17.18
N LYS A 9 -20.27 12.53 -18.06
CA LYS A 9 -19.46 13.71 -18.42
C LYS A 9 -19.21 14.63 -17.22
N LYS A 10 -20.13 14.67 -16.26
CA LYS A 10 -20.04 15.51 -15.05
C LYS A 10 -19.02 14.94 -14.05
N HIS A 11 -19.02 13.62 -13.85
CA HIS A 11 -18.05 12.93 -13.00
C HIS A 11 -16.64 12.88 -13.58
N LYS A 12 -16.53 12.96 -14.91
CA LYS A 12 -15.29 12.88 -15.67
C LYS A 12 -14.21 13.84 -15.17
N LYS A 13 -14.54 15.07 -14.77
CA LYS A 13 -13.56 16.03 -14.25
C LYS A 13 -12.76 15.49 -13.05
N LEU A 14 -13.46 14.91 -12.07
CA LEU A 14 -12.83 14.41 -10.85
C LEU A 14 -12.02 13.12 -11.12
N LEU A 15 -12.51 12.26 -12.03
CA LEU A 15 -11.80 11.07 -12.48
C LEU A 15 -10.55 11.45 -13.30
N GLU A 16 -10.64 12.42 -14.20
CA GLU A 16 -9.49 12.95 -14.94
C GLU A 16 -8.47 13.63 -14.01
N PHE A 17 -8.93 14.24 -12.92
CA PHE A 17 -8.05 14.78 -11.90
C PHE A 17 -7.18 13.69 -11.25
N PHE A 18 -7.74 12.50 -10.94
CA PHE A 18 -6.94 11.35 -10.51
C PHE A 18 -5.92 10.96 -11.59
N SER A 19 -6.36 10.76 -12.83
CA SER A 19 -5.46 10.38 -13.94
C SER A 19 -4.31 11.36 -14.10
N LYS A 20 -4.60 12.67 -14.10
CA LYS A 20 -3.59 13.74 -14.25
C LYS A 20 -2.58 13.66 -13.11
N SER A 21 -3.06 13.61 -11.86
CA SER A 21 -2.21 13.59 -10.66
C SER A 21 -1.34 12.33 -10.61
N PHE A 22 -1.90 11.17 -10.95
CA PHE A 22 -1.16 9.92 -11.05
C PHE A 22 -0.05 10.01 -12.09
N PHE A 23 -0.40 10.37 -13.34
CA PHE A 23 0.55 10.35 -14.46
C PHE A 23 1.62 11.44 -14.36
N GLU A 24 1.31 12.56 -13.70
CA GLU A 24 2.27 13.62 -13.44
C GLU A 24 3.46 13.14 -12.60
N VAL A 25 3.20 12.36 -11.55
CA VAL A 25 4.25 11.77 -10.70
C VAL A 25 4.86 10.52 -11.37
N TYR A 26 4.03 9.61 -11.88
CA TYR A 26 4.45 8.37 -12.55
C TYR A 26 5.46 8.59 -13.67
N ASN A 27 5.26 9.61 -14.51
CA ASN A 27 6.15 9.91 -15.64
C ASN A 27 7.55 10.38 -15.20
N ARG A 28 7.73 10.74 -13.93
CA ARG A 28 9.04 11.10 -13.34
C ARG A 28 9.74 9.93 -12.65
N MET A 29 9.01 8.85 -12.36
CA MET A 29 9.55 7.66 -11.69
C MET A 29 10.46 6.85 -12.61
N ASP A 30 11.36 6.08 -12.01
CA ASP A 30 12.28 5.21 -12.75
C ASP A 30 11.51 4.09 -13.50
N LYS A 31 11.96 3.73 -14.71
CA LYS A 31 11.27 2.76 -15.59
C LYS A 31 11.03 1.39 -14.93
N GLU A 32 11.94 0.97 -14.06
CA GLU A 32 11.83 -0.30 -13.32
C GLU A 32 10.62 -0.30 -12.37
N VAL A 33 10.29 0.86 -11.80
CA VAL A 33 9.20 1.04 -10.83
C VAL A 33 7.86 1.31 -11.52
N GLN A 34 7.88 1.91 -12.71
CA GLN A 34 6.68 2.25 -13.48
C GLN A 34 5.76 1.04 -13.71
N SER A 35 6.31 -0.14 -14.00
CA SER A 35 5.51 -1.35 -14.19
C SER A 35 4.67 -1.70 -12.95
N THR A 36 5.30 -1.68 -11.77
CA THR A 36 4.65 -1.90 -10.47
C THR A 36 3.60 -0.83 -10.16
N LEU A 37 3.87 0.45 -10.44
CA LEU A 37 2.89 1.51 -10.19
C LEU A 37 1.63 1.34 -11.04
N LEU A 38 1.76 0.90 -12.30
CA LEU A 38 0.61 0.61 -13.16
C LEU A 38 -0.17 -0.62 -12.70
N GLU A 39 0.52 -1.64 -12.23
CA GLU A 39 -0.07 -2.86 -11.68
C GLU A 39 -0.98 -2.55 -10.48
N PHE A 40 -0.49 -1.75 -9.53
CA PHE A 40 -1.23 -1.36 -8.32
C PHE A 40 -2.04 -0.07 -8.45
N ALA A 41 -2.16 0.50 -9.66
CA ALA A 41 -2.97 1.69 -9.90
C ALA A 41 -4.40 1.57 -9.36
N PRO A 42 -5.10 0.42 -9.48
CA PRO A 42 -6.45 0.27 -8.93
C PRO A 42 -6.50 0.40 -7.40
N ASN A 43 -5.49 -0.08 -6.68
CA ASN A 43 -5.37 0.10 -5.23
C ASN A 43 -5.21 1.57 -4.85
N PHE A 44 -4.34 2.31 -5.56
CA PHE A 44 -4.18 3.76 -5.33
C PHE A 44 -5.44 4.53 -5.67
N PHE A 45 -6.15 4.13 -6.74
CA PHE A 45 -7.44 4.70 -7.07
C PHE A 45 -8.45 4.47 -5.94
N HIS A 46 -8.55 3.23 -5.43
CA HIS A 46 -9.46 2.94 -4.33
C HIS A 46 -9.15 3.80 -3.10
N ARG A 47 -7.88 3.84 -2.65
CA ARG A 47 -7.46 4.66 -1.51
C ARG A 47 -7.80 6.13 -1.72
N TRP A 48 -7.44 6.71 -2.87
CA TRP A 48 -7.80 8.09 -3.21
C TRP A 48 -9.32 8.30 -3.24
N TYR A 49 -10.07 7.36 -3.80
CA TYR A 49 -11.53 7.44 -3.99
C TYR A 49 -12.28 7.55 -2.67
N VAL A 50 -11.77 6.96 -1.60
CA VAL A 50 -12.36 7.02 -0.25
C VAL A 50 -11.61 7.93 0.72
N SER A 51 -10.55 8.60 0.26
CA SER A 51 -9.82 9.59 1.05
C SER A 51 -10.44 10.98 0.95
N ALA A 52 -10.34 11.74 2.03
CA ALA A 52 -10.81 13.12 2.05
C ALA A 52 -10.07 13.96 1.01
N LEU A 53 -10.79 14.82 0.30
CA LEU A 53 -10.13 15.81 -0.55
C LEU A 53 -9.55 16.98 0.25
N ILE A 54 -10.10 17.24 1.43
CA ILE A 54 -9.67 18.28 2.35
C ILE A 54 -9.34 17.60 3.69
N PRO A 55 -8.15 17.82 4.27
CA PRO A 55 -7.78 17.23 5.55
C PRO A 55 -8.83 17.47 6.65
N GLU A 56 -9.02 16.49 7.51
CA GLU A 56 -9.96 16.51 8.64
C GLU A 56 -11.44 16.66 8.23
N THR A 57 -11.80 16.14 7.04
CA THR A 57 -13.19 16.11 6.57
C THR A 57 -13.58 14.71 6.09
N ASN A 58 -14.88 14.42 6.03
CA ASN A 58 -15.40 13.17 5.43
C ASN A 58 -15.70 13.31 3.92
N LEU A 59 -15.24 14.39 3.29
CA LEU A 59 -15.60 14.77 1.94
C LEU A 59 -14.63 14.12 0.94
N SER A 60 -14.91 12.87 0.58
CA SER A 60 -14.14 12.07 -0.39
C SER A 60 -14.79 12.07 -1.79
N PRO A 61 -14.07 11.63 -2.85
CA PRO A 61 -14.68 11.39 -4.15
C PRO A 61 -15.88 10.46 -4.08
N SER A 62 -15.80 9.37 -3.32
CA SER A 62 -16.89 8.40 -3.15
C SER A 62 -18.15 9.04 -2.57
N VAL A 63 -18.00 9.91 -1.56
CA VAL A 63 -19.10 10.66 -0.95
C VAL A 63 -19.70 11.65 -1.95
N ALA A 64 -18.85 12.39 -2.67
CA ALA A 64 -19.30 13.36 -3.66
C ALA A 64 -20.11 12.69 -4.78
N PHE A 65 -19.58 11.60 -5.36
CA PHE A 65 -20.28 10.84 -6.39
C PHE A 65 -21.59 10.24 -5.86
N ARG A 66 -21.61 9.73 -4.62
CA ARG A 66 -22.82 9.18 -3.99
C ARG A 66 -23.93 10.21 -3.84
N ILE A 67 -23.60 11.44 -3.45
CA ILE A 67 -24.57 12.53 -3.37
C ILE A 67 -25.24 12.72 -4.74
N ASP A 68 -24.47 12.71 -5.84
CA ASP A 68 -25.03 12.87 -7.18
C ASP A 68 -25.78 11.61 -7.66
N PHE A 69 -25.24 10.40 -7.43
CA PHE A 69 -25.93 9.14 -7.73
C PHE A 69 -27.30 9.07 -7.04
N SER A 70 -27.42 9.55 -5.80
CA SER A 70 -28.67 9.51 -5.03
C SER A 70 -29.80 10.38 -5.62
N LYS A 71 -29.48 11.29 -6.54
CA LYS A 71 -30.45 12.11 -7.27
C LYS A 71 -31.00 11.42 -8.51
N GLU A 72 -30.20 10.55 -9.15
CA GLU A 72 -30.52 9.92 -10.44
C GLU A 72 -30.85 8.42 -10.34
N PHE A 73 -30.31 7.73 -9.33
CA PHE A 73 -30.42 6.27 -9.19
C PHE A 73 -31.13 5.84 -7.89
N SER A 74 -31.43 4.53 -7.82
CA SER A 74 -32.00 3.92 -6.63
C SER A 74 -31.07 4.08 -5.43
N LYS A 75 -31.63 4.45 -4.28
CA LYS A 75 -30.90 4.58 -3.00
C LYS A 75 -30.58 3.23 -2.35
N ASP A 76 -31.18 2.15 -2.84
CA ASP A 76 -30.97 0.79 -2.33
C ASP A 76 -29.75 0.12 -2.98
N ASN A 77 -29.28 0.67 -4.11
CA ASN A 77 -28.12 0.16 -4.84
C ASN A 77 -26.88 0.97 -4.50
N ILE A 78 -25.71 0.34 -4.66
CA ILE A 78 -24.41 1.01 -4.51
C ILE A 78 -23.74 1.12 -5.86
N TYR A 79 -23.27 2.33 -6.17
CA TYR A 79 -22.59 2.67 -7.40
C TYR A 79 -21.17 3.12 -7.08
N THR A 80 -20.17 2.45 -7.67
CA THR A 80 -18.76 2.78 -7.46
C THR A 80 -18.00 2.77 -8.76
N TYR A 81 -17.08 3.71 -8.93
CA TYR A 81 -16.14 3.66 -10.03
C TYR A 81 -15.02 2.66 -9.75
N THR A 82 -14.53 2.05 -10.82
CA THR A 82 -13.32 1.23 -10.87
C THR A 82 -12.49 1.67 -12.05
N ILE A 83 -11.18 1.42 -12.00
CA ILE A 83 -10.29 1.76 -13.11
C ILE A 83 -9.82 0.52 -13.84
N ILE A 84 -9.65 0.68 -15.15
CA ILE A 84 -9.08 -0.31 -16.05
C ILE A 84 -7.94 0.37 -16.78
N LEU A 85 -6.79 -0.30 -16.85
CA LEU A 85 -5.68 0.18 -17.64
C LEU A 85 -5.90 -0.19 -19.12
N ASP A 86 -6.09 0.81 -19.97
CA ASP A 86 -6.07 0.63 -21.41
C ASP A 86 -4.62 0.47 -21.87
N LYS A 87 -4.30 -0.76 -22.29
CA LYS A 87 -2.97 -1.16 -22.81
C LYS A 87 -2.88 -1.08 -24.34
N THR A 88 -3.89 -0.55 -25.04
CA THR A 88 -3.88 -0.46 -26.52
C THR A 88 -2.80 0.48 -27.04
N GLN A 89 -2.42 1.51 -26.26
CA GLN A 89 -1.31 2.42 -26.55
C GLN A 89 -0.13 2.12 -25.62
N LYS A 90 0.77 1.21 -26.03
CA LYS A 90 1.93 0.75 -25.22
C LYS A 90 2.77 1.88 -24.59
N ASP A 91 2.87 3.02 -25.25
CA ASP A 91 3.71 4.14 -24.82
C ASP A 91 2.97 5.21 -24.00
N MET A 92 1.63 5.15 -23.94
CA MET A 92 0.78 6.14 -23.26
C MET A 92 -0.37 5.40 -22.54
N PRO A 93 -0.09 4.75 -21.41
CA PRO A 93 -1.13 4.12 -20.60
C PRO A 93 -2.22 5.13 -20.26
N LYS A 94 -3.48 4.70 -20.35
CA LYS A 94 -4.65 5.52 -19.98
C LYS A 94 -5.55 4.73 -19.06
N PHE A 95 -6.13 5.44 -18.10
CA PHE A 95 -7.17 4.87 -17.26
C PHE A 95 -8.53 5.05 -17.93
N GLU A 96 -9.24 3.94 -18.09
CA GLU A 96 -10.67 3.90 -18.35
C GLU A 96 -11.40 3.72 -17.04
N TYR A 97 -12.50 4.45 -16.87
CA TYR A 97 -13.32 4.39 -15.67
C TYR A 97 -14.60 3.63 -15.97
N LYS A 98 -14.87 2.59 -15.17
CA LYS A 98 -16.06 1.78 -15.28
C LYS A 98 -16.90 1.94 -14.01
N LEU A 99 -18.17 2.31 -14.19
CA LEU A 99 -19.14 2.32 -13.11
C LEU A 99 -19.64 0.89 -12.87
N LEU A 100 -19.55 0.43 -11.62
CA LEU A 100 -20.13 -0.83 -11.16
C LEU A 100 -21.35 -0.54 -10.28
N GLU A 101 -22.39 -1.34 -10.50
CA GLU A 101 -23.62 -1.35 -9.70
C GLU A 101 -23.68 -2.62 -8.85
N TYR A 102 -23.95 -2.43 -7.56
CA TYR A 102 -24.12 -3.48 -6.56
C TYR A 102 -25.55 -3.41 -6.06
N SER A 103 -26.22 -4.56 -6.03
CA SER A 103 -27.60 -4.67 -5.57
C SER A 103 -27.85 -6.05 -4.97
N LEU A 104 -28.97 -6.20 -4.24
CA LEU A 104 -29.43 -7.51 -3.75
C LEU A 104 -30.02 -8.37 -4.88
N GLN A 105 -30.20 -7.86 -6.09
CA GLN A 105 -30.63 -8.66 -7.24
C GLN A 105 -29.44 -9.20 -8.03
N LYS A 106 -28.41 -8.36 -8.19
CA LYS A 106 -27.18 -8.69 -8.91
C LYS A 106 -25.99 -8.03 -8.23
N HIS A 107 -25.07 -8.86 -7.76
CA HIS A 107 -23.89 -8.41 -7.01
C HIS A 107 -22.60 -8.82 -7.76
N PRO A 108 -21.78 -7.86 -8.23
CA PRO A 108 -20.56 -8.16 -9.01
C PRO A 108 -19.64 -9.20 -8.38
N PHE A 109 -19.40 -9.11 -7.06
CA PHE A 109 -18.58 -10.09 -6.33
C PHE A 109 -19.09 -11.53 -6.45
N ILE A 110 -20.42 -11.74 -6.34
CA ILE A 110 -21.03 -13.07 -6.46
C ILE A 110 -20.89 -13.60 -7.89
N GLU A 111 -21.06 -12.73 -8.89
CA GLU A 111 -20.90 -13.11 -10.29
C GLU A 111 -19.45 -13.47 -10.60
N ASP A 112 -18.48 -12.76 -10.03
CA ASP A 112 -17.05 -13.07 -10.16
C ASP A 112 -16.70 -14.43 -9.55
N LEU A 113 -17.22 -14.75 -8.35
CA LEU A 113 -17.06 -16.08 -7.75
C LEU A 113 -17.62 -17.19 -8.67
N LYS A 114 -18.82 -16.99 -9.24
CA LYS A 114 -19.41 -17.93 -10.20
C LYS A 114 -18.55 -18.10 -11.45
N ILE A 115 -17.95 -17.02 -11.96
CA ILE A 115 -17.04 -17.07 -13.11
C ILE A 115 -15.83 -17.95 -12.80
N ILE A 116 -15.21 -17.77 -11.63
CA ILE A 116 -14.04 -18.57 -11.21
C ILE A 116 -14.41 -20.04 -11.05
N LEU A 117 -15.53 -20.35 -10.39
CA LEU A 117 -15.99 -21.73 -10.21
C LEU A 117 -16.29 -22.41 -11.54
N ASN A 118 -16.95 -21.71 -12.46
CA ASN A 118 -17.19 -22.25 -13.80
C ASN A 118 -15.90 -22.44 -14.60
N TYR A 119 -14.87 -21.64 -14.34
CA TYR A 119 -13.56 -21.81 -14.96
C TYR A 119 -12.82 -23.06 -14.44
N CYS A 120 -13.10 -23.46 -13.20
CA CYS A 120 -12.53 -24.67 -12.59
C CYS A 120 -13.30 -25.96 -12.92
N GLU A 121 -14.18 -25.96 -13.93
CA GLU A 121 -14.90 -27.14 -14.40
C GLU A 121 -14.42 -27.54 -15.82
N PRO A 122 -14.09 -28.81 -16.09
CA PRO A 122 -14.14 -29.94 -15.16
C PRO A 122 -13.01 -29.91 -14.11
N ASP A 123 -11.91 -29.19 -14.38
CA ASP A 123 -10.81 -29.00 -13.45
C ASP A 123 -9.86 -27.89 -13.91
N CYS A 124 -9.05 -27.36 -12.98
CA CYS A 124 -8.04 -26.35 -13.23
C CYS A 124 -6.75 -26.66 -12.46
N GLU A 125 -5.61 -26.33 -13.06
CA GLU A 125 -4.29 -26.49 -12.43
C GLU A 125 -3.91 -25.25 -11.63
N MET A 126 -3.32 -25.47 -10.46
CA MET A 126 -2.91 -24.43 -9.53
C MET A 126 -1.47 -24.62 -9.07
N THR A 127 -0.89 -23.53 -8.58
CA THR A 127 0.39 -23.49 -7.88
C THR A 127 0.30 -24.16 -6.50
N GLU A 128 1.45 -24.41 -5.87
CA GLU A 128 1.54 -24.95 -4.50
C GLU A 128 0.85 -24.05 -3.47
N ASP A 129 0.88 -22.74 -3.69
CA ASP A 129 0.24 -21.74 -2.83
C ASP A 129 -1.28 -21.62 -3.07
N GLY A 130 -1.86 -22.43 -3.97
CA GLY A 130 -3.29 -22.42 -4.29
C GLY A 130 -3.72 -21.28 -5.21
N ASN A 131 -2.79 -20.65 -5.93
CA ASN A 131 -3.08 -19.61 -6.93
C ASN A 131 -3.14 -20.19 -8.35
N PHE A 132 -3.86 -19.50 -9.25
CA PHE A 132 -3.89 -19.82 -10.68
C PHE A 132 -2.51 -19.66 -11.34
N LEU A 133 -2.25 -20.46 -12.38
CA LEU A 133 -1.08 -20.26 -13.23
C LEU A 133 -1.19 -18.94 -14.02
N GLU A 134 -0.06 -18.34 -14.41
CA GLU A 134 0.00 -17.02 -15.07
C GLU A 134 -0.97 -16.89 -16.27
N LYS A 135 -1.05 -17.94 -17.11
CA LYS A 135 -1.93 -17.96 -18.28
C LYS A 135 -3.41 -17.90 -17.88
N ASP A 136 -3.78 -18.59 -16.82
CA ASP A 136 -5.17 -18.69 -16.34
C ASP A 136 -5.57 -17.44 -15.58
N GLU A 137 -4.65 -16.87 -14.81
CA GLU A 137 -4.78 -15.54 -14.19
C GLU A 137 -5.09 -14.47 -15.25
N ILE A 138 -4.29 -14.37 -16.33
CA ILE A 138 -4.52 -13.41 -17.42
C ILE A 138 -5.92 -13.58 -18.04
N ASN A 139 -6.39 -14.82 -18.19
CA ASN A 139 -7.70 -15.12 -18.75
C ASN A 139 -8.85 -14.74 -17.80
N LEU A 140 -8.70 -15.00 -16.51
CA LEU A 140 -9.73 -14.70 -15.50
C LEU A 140 -9.85 -13.20 -15.26
N LEU A 141 -8.74 -12.47 -15.21
CA LEU A 141 -8.71 -11.01 -15.08
C LEU A 141 -9.48 -10.28 -16.20
N GLN A 142 -9.63 -10.90 -17.37
CA GLN A 142 -10.44 -10.36 -18.47
C GLN A 142 -11.95 -10.48 -18.24
N LYS A 143 -12.38 -11.43 -17.38
CA LYS A 143 -13.78 -11.83 -17.21
C LYS A 143 -14.42 -11.28 -15.94
N ILE A 144 -13.65 -11.10 -14.88
CA ILE A 144 -14.15 -10.59 -13.60
C ILE A 144 -14.34 -9.07 -13.59
N SER A 145 -15.12 -8.57 -12.64
CA SER A 145 -15.55 -7.18 -12.58
C SER A 145 -14.42 -6.18 -12.33
N LYS A 146 -13.44 -6.55 -11.49
CA LYS A 146 -12.22 -5.80 -11.17
C LYS A 146 -11.00 -6.55 -11.70
N LYS A 147 -10.25 -5.92 -12.62
CA LYS A 147 -9.12 -6.54 -13.31
C LYS A 147 -7.82 -6.41 -12.49
N GLU A 148 -7.85 -6.91 -11.27
CA GLU A 148 -6.81 -6.75 -10.24
C GLU A 148 -6.33 -8.13 -9.77
N THR A 149 -5.02 -8.38 -9.82
CA THR A 149 -4.43 -9.65 -9.38
C THR A 149 -4.73 -9.94 -7.91
N GLU A 150 -4.54 -8.96 -7.02
CA GLU A 150 -4.86 -9.10 -5.59
C GLU A 150 -6.33 -9.44 -5.33
N TYR A 151 -7.26 -8.88 -6.12
CA TYR A 151 -8.67 -9.21 -6.00
C TYR A 151 -8.95 -10.66 -6.42
N LEU A 152 -8.35 -11.13 -7.52
CA LEU A 152 -8.48 -12.52 -7.96
C LEU A 152 -7.89 -13.48 -6.93
N HIS A 153 -6.71 -13.18 -6.37
CA HIS A 153 -6.10 -13.98 -5.31
C HIS A 153 -7.00 -14.01 -4.07
N TYR A 154 -7.57 -12.88 -3.68
CA TYR A 154 -8.53 -12.80 -2.58
C TYR A 154 -9.77 -13.67 -2.82
N LEU A 155 -10.40 -13.57 -4.00
CA LEU A 155 -11.56 -14.40 -4.35
C LEU A 155 -11.21 -15.90 -4.32
N THR A 156 -10.04 -16.27 -4.84
CA THR A 156 -9.56 -17.65 -4.88
C THR A 156 -9.34 -18.20 -3.48
N LYS A 157 -8.67 -17.44 -2.61
CA LYS A 157 -8.47 -17.80 -1.20
C LYS A 157 -9.79 -17.93 -0.44
N LEU A 158 -10.75 -17.04 -0.70
CA LEU A 158 -12.08 -17.12 -0.11
C LEU A 158 -12.83 -18.39 -0.57
N LEU A 159 -12.74 -18.76 -1.86
CA LEU A 159 -13.33 -20.00 -2.38
C LEU A 159 -12.73 -21.26 -1.73
N HIS A 160 -11.41 -21.27 -1.49
CA HIS A 160 -10.77 -22.34 -0.73
C HIS A 160 -11.26 -22.37 0.73
N THR A 161 -11.38 -21.21 1.38
CA THR A 161 -11.85 -21.09 2.77
C THR A 161 -13.31 -21.54 2.93
N MET A 162 -14.15 -21.30 1.92
CA MET A 162 -15.52 -21.81 1.85
C MET A 162 -15.61 -23.28 1.43
N GLU A 163 -14.46 -23.90 1.11
CA GLU A 163 -14.33 -25.26 0.58
C GLU A 163 -15.14 -25.51 -0.70
N PHE A 164 -15.23 -24.49 -1.56
CA PHE A 164 -15.90 -24.57 -2.86
C PHE A 164 -14.99 -25.12 -3.97
N LEU A 165 -13.69 -25.22 -3.71
CA LEU A 165 -12.71 -25.85 -4.57
C LEU A 165 -12.18 -27.11 -3.89
N LYS A 166 -12.36 -28.26 -4.55
CA LYS A 166 -11.93 -29.57 -4.07
C LYS A 166 -10.65 -29.99 -4.80
N PRO A 167 -9.59 -30.40 -4.09
CA PRO A 167 -8.40 -30.95 -4.73
C PRO A 167 -8.70 -32.31 -5.38
N LEU A 168 -8.12 -32.54 -6.56
CA LEU A 168 -8.17 -33.79 -7.29
C LEU A 168 -6.86 -34.56 -7.13
N PRO A 169 -6.89 -35.91 -7.10
CA PRO A 169 -5.67 -36.70 -7.17
C PRO A 169 -4.95 -36.48 -8.50
N SER A 170 -3.75 -35.91 -8.44
CA SER A 170 -2.88 -35.65 -9.60
C SER A 170 -1.43 -35.97 -9.27
N ILE A 171 -0.64 -36.28 -10.30
CA ILE A 171 0.80 -36.58 -10.18
C ILE A 171 1.57 -35.36 -10.69
N HIS A 172 2.49 -34.83 -9.88
CA HIS A 172 3.36 -33.67 -10.17
C HIS A 172 2.66 -32.32 -10.37
N THR A 173 1.34 -32.24 -10.26
CA THR A 173 0.57 -31.00 -10.36
C THR A 173 -0.49 -30.96 -9.28
N ILE A 174 -0.97 -29.76 -8.92
CA ILE A 174 -2.12 -29.58 -8.04
C ILE A 174 -3.29 -29.19 -8.91
N ARG A 175 -4.34 -30.00 -8.91
CA ARG A 175 -5.55 -29.75 -9.70
C ARG A 175 -6.74 -29.63 -8.77
N VAL A 176 -7.63 -28.70 -9.08
CA VAL A 176 -8.86 -28.45 -8.33
C VAL A 176 -10.07 -28.51 -9.23
N GLN A 177 -11.20 -28.85 -8.65
CA GLN A 177 -12.51 -28.80 -9.29
C GLN A 177 -13.52 -28.10 -8.37
N THR A 178 -14.54 -27.49 -8.95
CA THR A 178 -15.69 -26.96 -8.21
C THR A 178 -16.43 -28.06 -7.42
N ASP A 179 -16.64 -27.83 -6.13
CA ASP A 179 -17.38 -28.72 -5.25
C ASP A 179 -18.91 -28.53 -5.41
N GLU A 180 -19.68 -29.60 -5.23
CA GLU A 180 -21.14 -29.58 -5.30
C GLU A 180 -21.78 -28.65 -4.26
N ARG A 181 -21.11 -28.39 -3.13
CA ARG A 181 -21.57 -27.42 -2.12
C ARG A 181 -21.72 -26.02 -2.70
N ALA A 182 -20.80 -25.60 -3.58
CA ALA A 182 -20.89 -24.31 -4.24
C ALA A 182 -22.19 -24.21 -5.06
N LYS A 183 -22.50 -25.25 -5.84
CA LYS A 183 -23.73 -25.33 -6.65
C LYS A 183 -24.99 -25.26 -5.79
N TRP A 184 -24.96 -25.76 -4.55
CA TRP A 184 -26.08 -25.64 -3.62
C TRP A 184 -26.20 -24.23 -3.02
N VAL A 185 -25.09 -23.61 -2.61
CA VAL A 185 -25.11 -22.25 -2.04
C VAL A 185 -25.58 -21.23 -3.08
N PHE A 186 -25.07 -21.29 -4.32
CA PHE A 186 -25.44 -20.33 -5.37
C PHE A 186 -26.86 -20.52 -5.94
N LYS A 187 -27.65 -21.48 -5.45
CA LYS A 187 -29.11 -21.59 -5.71
C LYS A 187 -29.95 -20.74 -4.76
N LYS A 188 -29.35 -20.22 -3.68
CA LYS A 188 -30.02 -19.35 -2.71
C LYS A 188 -30.25 -17.95 -3.28
N THR A 189 -31.01 -17.14 -2.55
CA THR A 189 -31.16 -15.72 -2.87
C THR A 189 -29.85 -14.96 -2.59
N THR A 190 -29.62 -13.85 -3.29
CA THR A 190 -28.36 -13.08 -3.19
C THR A 190 -28.06 -12.63 -1.76
N ASP A 191 -29.06 -12.22 -1.00
CA ASP A 191 -28.93 -11.84 0.41
C ASP A 191 -28.41 -13.00 1.27
N GLN A 192 -28.95 -14.21 1.08
CA GLN A 192 -28.48 -15.40 1.78
C GLN A 192 -27.05 -15.79 1.36
N ILE A 193 -26.69 -15.57 0.10
CA ILE A 193 -25.32 -15.82 -0.39
C ILE A 193 -24.36 -14.78 0.21
N LEU A 194 -24.74 -13.51 0.26
CA LEU A 194 -23.94 -12.44 0.84
C LEU A 194 -23.73 -12.65 2.35
N ASP A 195 -24.77 -13.01 3.10
CA ASP A 195 -24.66 -13.34 4.53
C ASP A 195 -23.65 -14.49 4.76
N TYR A 196 -23.77 -15.56 3.97
CA TYR A 196 -22.81 -16.66 3.98
C TYR A 196 -21.38 -16.19 3.67
N ILE A 197 -21.19 -15.38 2.63
CA ILE A 197 -19.88 -14.85 2.26
C ILE A 197 -19.29 -13.96 3.36
N VAL A 198 -20.08 -13.05 3.94
CA VAL A 198 -19.65 -12.16 5.04
C VAL A 198 -19.19 -12.98 6.24
N HIS A 199 -19.89 -14.07 6.57
CA HIS A 199 -19.46 -14.99 7.61
C HIS A 199 -18.03 -15.53 7.37
N PHE A 200 -17.73 -15.98 6.15
CA PHE A 200 -16.41 -16.52 5.81
C PHE A 200 -15.33 -15.44 5.67
N VAL A 201 -15.67 -14.24 5.20
CA VAL A 201 -14.76 -13.09 5.18
C VAL A 201 -14.29 -12.75 6.59
N ILE A 202 -15.20 -12.68 7.55
CA ILE A 202 -14.86 -12.39 8.95
C ILE A 202 -14.00 -13.50 9.55
N ARG A 203 -14.35 -14.77 9.30
CA ARG A 203 -13.54 -15.91 9.77
C ARG A 203 -12.13 -15.89 9.20
N MET A 204 -12.01 -15.60 7.90
CA MET A 204 -10.71 -15.49 7.24
C MET A 204 -9.90 -14.34 7.85
N ALA A 205 -10.51 -13.18 8.09
CA ALA A 205 -9.83 -12.07 8.77
C ALA A 205 -9.31 -12.44 10.16
N CYS A 206 -10.14 -13.11 10.98
CA CYS A 206 -9.73 -13.58 12.31
C CYS A 206 -8.52 -14.52 12.21
N TYR A 207 -8.56 -15.50 11.32
CA TYR A 207 -7.49 -16.47 11.13
C TYR A 207 -6.20 -15.81 10.68
N GLU A 208 -6.25 -15.01 9.61
CA GLU A 208 -5.07 -14.37 9.03
C GLU A 208 -4.41 -13.37 9.96
N ILE A 209 -5.20 -12.62 10.73
CA ILE A 209 -4.65 -11.68 11.72
C ILE A 209 -4.04 -12.46 12.90
N THR A 210 -4.70 -13.50 13.40
CA THR A 210 -4.18 -14.32 14.52
C THR A 210 -2.87 -15.00 14.17
N GLU A 211 -2.82 -15.60 12.98
CA GLU A 211 -1.63 -16.30 12.47
C GLU A 211 -0.45 -15.35 12.31
N ALA A 212 -0.68 -14.20 11.67
CA ALA A 212 0.38 -13.25 11.36
C ALA A 212 1.00 -12.60 12.61
N VAL A 213 0.22 -12.41 13.69
CA VAL A 213 0.76 -11.88 14.96
C VAL A 213 1.28 -12.97 15.90
N GLY A 214 1.10 -14.26 15.55
CA GLY A 214 1.50 -15.38 16.40
C GLY A 214 0.72 -15.49 17.71
N ALA A 215 -0.52 -14.99 17.77
CA ALA A 215 -1.37 -15.08 18.95
C ALA A 215 -1.94 -16.49 19.14
N GLU A 216 -2.36 -16.82 20.36
CA GLU A 216 -3.03 -18.10 20.64
C GLU A 216 -4.33 -18.24 19.83
N GLN A 217 -4.59 -19.45 19.33
CA GLN A 217 -5.82 -19.72 18.58
C GLN A 217 -7.05 -19.40 19.43
N GLY A 218 -7.93 -18.55 18.90
CA GLY A 218 -9.14 -18.11 19.57
C GLY A 218 -9.02 -16.74 20.26
N CYS A 219 -7.83 -16.14 20.31
CA CYS A 219 -7.62 -14.77 20.79
C CYS A 219 -8.51 -13.78 20.01
N PHE A 220 -8.43 -13.83 18.68
CA PHE A 220 -9.34 -13.10 17.81
C PHE A 220 -10.44 -14.03 17.31
N HIS A 221 -11.68 -13.74 17.70
CA HIS A 221 -12.83 -14.59 17.40
C HIS A 221 -13.90 -13.88 16.57
N TYR A 222 -14.71 -14.68 15.88
CA TYR A 222 -15.73 -14.21 14.94
C TYR A 222 -16.65 -13.14 15.55
N ASP A 223 -17.19 -13.38 16.75
CA ASP A 223 -18.16 -12.47 17.37
C ASP A 223 -17.58 -11.07 17.62
N MET A 224 -16.27 -10.97 17.90
CA MET A 224 -15.59 -9.70 18.09
C MET A 224 -15.55 -8.89 16.78
N PHE A 225 -15.09 -9.51 15.69
CA PHE A 225 -15.04 -8.84 14.38
C PHE A 225 -16.43 -8.55 13.82
N TYR A 226 -17.38 -9.44 14.05
CA TYR A 226 -18.78 -9.20 13.71
C TYR A 226 -19.34 -8.01 14.51
N ASN A 227 -18.96 -7.86 15.78
CA ASN A 227 -19.33 -6.71 16.60
C ASN A 227 -18.69 -5.40 16.12
N PHE A 228 -17.44 -5.43 15.64
CA PHE A 228 -16.82 -4.27 14.98
C PHE A 228 -17.67 -3.83 13.79
N LEU A 229 -18.03 -4.78 12.92
CA LEU A 229 -18.84 -4.52 11.73
C LEU A 229 -20.22 -3.92 12.06
N GLN A 230 -20.89 -4.43 13.10
CA GLN A 230 -22.24 -4.02 13.46
C GLN A 230 -22.37 -2.62 14.09
N ASN A 231 -21.31 -2.09 14.71
CA ASN A 231 -21.41 -0.89 15.54
C ASN A 231 -20.83 0.38 14.91
N ASN A 232 -20.36 0.34 13.65
CA ASN A 232 -19.65 1.46 13.01
C ASN A 232 -18.51 1.99 13.91
N MET A 233 -17.66 1.10 14.41
CA MET A 233 -16.57 1.49 15.29
C MET A 233 -15.52 2.31 14.54
N ASP A 234 -14.95 3.31 15.22
CA ASP A 234 -13.74 3.97 14.75
C ASP A 234 -12.59 2.96 14.78
N THR A 235 -11.66 3.06 13.83
CA THR A 235 -10.56 2.09 13.72
C THR A 235 -9.67 2.13 14.96
N GLU A 236 -9.50 3.30 15.59
CA GLU A 236 -8.81 3.44 16.87
C GLU A 236 -9.41 2.55 17.95
N ASP A 237 -10.74 2.55 18.11
CA ASP A 237 -11.42 1.68 19.07
C ASP A 237 -11.28 0.19 18.72
N ILE A 238 -11.21 -0.15 17.43
CA ILE A 238 -10.93 -1.53 16.98
C ILE A 238 -9.54 -1.93 17.44
N PHE A 239 -8.53 -1.08 17.28
CA PHE A 239 -7.18 -1.36 17.74
C PHE A 239 -7.13 -1.54 19.25
N ILE A 240 -7.73 -0.63 20.02
CA ILE A 240 -7.77 -0.74 21.49
C ILE A 240 -8.28 -2.13 21.89
N LYS A 241 -9.40 -2.57 21.31
CA LYS A 241 -9.96 -3.89 21.62
C LYS A 241 -9.08 -5.06 21.19
N LEU A 242 -8.41 -4.98 20.04
CA LEU A 242 -7.50 -6.02 19.59
C LEU A 242 -6.32 -6.18 20.56
N TYR A 243 -5.74 -5.08 21.04
CA TYR A 243 -4.62 -5.11 21.97
C TYR A 243 -5.04 -5.50 23.40
N GLU A 244 -6.24 -5.08 23.84
CA GLU A 244 -6.82 -5.54 25.10
C GLU A 244 -6.94 -7.07 25.17
N CYS A 245 -7.16 -7.75 24.04
CA CYS A 245 -7.27 -9.21 24.00
C CYS A 245 -5.95 -9.96 24.21
N ILE A 246 -4.82 -9.25 24.04
CA ILE A 246 -3.47 -9.76 24.30
C ILE A 246 -2.85 -9.09 25.54
N ASP A 247 -3.68 -8.52 26.41
CA ASP A 247 -3.30 -7.85 27.67
C ASP A 247 -2.29 -6.68 27.46
N ILE A 248 -2.36 -5.99 26.32
CA ILE A 248 -1.55 -4.80 26.03
C ILE A 248 -2.43 -3.55 26.07
N ASP A 249 -2.09 -2.62 26.95
CA ASP A 249 -2.72 -1.29 27.00
C ASP A 249 -1.97 -0.32 26.08
N ILE A 250 -2.49 -0.13 24.87
CA ILE A 250 -1.90 0.79 23.90
C ILE A 250 -2.14 2.26 24.20
N SER A 251 -3.04 2.61 25.13
CA SER A 251 -3.35 4.03 25.42
C SER A 251 -2.13 4.79 25.93
N GLN A 252 -1.22 4.11 26.63
CA GLN A 252 0.02 4.66 27.17
C GLN A 252 1.01 5.12 26.08
N ILE A 253 0.90 4.59 24.86
CA ILE A 253 1.76 5.01 23.73
C ILE A 253 1.38 6.43 23.26
N TRP A 254 0.12 6.80 23.41
CA TRP A 254 -0.42 8.07 22.94
C TRP A 254 -0.05 9.23 23.87
N GLU A 255 0.38 8.90 25.09
CA GLU A 255 0.86 9.85 26.09
C GLU A 255 2.34 10.22 25.90
N VAL A 256 3.08 9.48 25.06
CA VAL A 256 4.51 9.74 24.84
C VAL A 256 4.70 10.86 23.80
N PRO A 257 5.41 11.96 24.12
CA PRO A 257 5.49 13.13 23.25
C PRO A 257 6.23 12.89 21.92
N SER A 258 7.21 11.98 21.90
CA SER A 258 8.07 11.77 20.74
C SER A 258 8.56 10.32 20.62
N LEU A 259 8.73 9.85 19.37
CA LEU A 259 9.25 8.50 19.05
C LEU A 259 10.66 8.25 19.61
N GLU A 260 11.45 9.30 19.83
CA GLU A 260 12.81 9.24 20.37
C GLU A 260 12.83 8.89 21.86
N GLU A 261 11.70 9.07 22.56
CA GLU A 261 11.52 8.76 23.98
C GLU A 261 10.89 7.39 24.20
N PHE A 262 10.58 6.65 23.13
CA PHE A 262 10.00 5.31 23.24
C PHE A 262 11.05 4.36 23.83
N SER A 263 10.65 3.62 24.86
CA SER A 263 11.36 2.41 25.26
C SER A 263 11.32 1.37 24.13
N GLU A 264 12.25 0.41 24.15
CA GLU A 264 12.27 -0.68 23.15
C GLU A 264 10.91 -1.40 23.06
N GLU A 265 10.26 -1.60 24.21
CA GLU A 265 8.92 -2.19 24.30
C GLU A 265 7.86 -1.32 23.61
N GLN A 266 7.83 -0.01 23.88
CA GLN A 266 6.91 0.92 23.22
C GLN A 266 7.16 1.00 21.71
N SER A 267 8.41 0.99 21.25
CA SER A 267 8.75 0.94 19.83
C SER A 267 8.29 -0.35 19.15
N ALA A 268 8.41 -1.49 19.85
CA ALA A 268 7.91 -2.77 19.36
C ALA A 268 6.37 -2.76 19.25
N ILE A 269 5.67 -2.24 20.26
CA ILE A 269 4.21 -2.15 20.21
C ILE A 269 3.75 -1.19 19.10
N ALA A 270 4.39 -0.03 18.94
CA ALA A 270 4.06 0.90 17.86
C ALA A 270 4.28 0.29 16.45
N SER A 271 5.34 -0.50 16.28
CA SER A 271 5.60 -1.23 15.04
C SER A 271 4.54 -2.32 14.80
N SER A 272 4.12 -3.02 15.86
CA SER A 272 3.02 -3.99 15.78
C SER A 272 1.70 -3.33 15.42
N PHE A 273 1.44 -2.09 15.88
CA PHE A 273 0.22 -1.34 15.55
C PHE A 273 0.10 -1.10 14.04
N PHE A 274 1.21 -0.67 13.43
CA PHE A 274 1.28 -0.49 11.98
C PHE A 274 1.03 -1.81 11.23
N TYR A 275 1.64 -2.90 11.69
CA TYR A 275 1.48 -4.21 11.06
C TYR A 275 0.05 -4.76 11.18
N ILE A 276 -0.57 -4.70 12.36
CA ILE A 276 -1.98 -5.08 12.55
C ILE A 276 -2.89 -4.21 11.69
N GLY A 277 -2.59 -2.91 11.53
CA GLY A 277 -3.36 -2.02 10.66
C GLY A 277 -3.37 -2.47 9.20
N ILE A 278 -2.22 -2.90 8.66
CA ILE A 278 -2.10 -3.47 7.32
C ILE A 278 -2.98 -4.72 7.20
N LEU A 279 -2.93 -5.62 8.18
CA LEU A 279 -3.69 -6.87 8.17
C LEU A 279 -5.19 -6.63 8.30
N LEU A 280 -5.61 -5.72 9.17
CA LEU A 280 -6.99 -5.31 9.36
C LEU A 280 -7.57 -4.74 8.06
N ASP A 281 -6.83 -3.86 7.38
CA ASP A 281 -7.30 -3.33 6.10
C ASP A 281 -7.36 -4.43 5.02
N LYS A 282 -6.28 -5.19 4.85
CA LYS A 282 -6.19 -6.24 3.83
C LYS A 282 -7.28 -7.30 3.96
N TRP A 283 -7.53 -7.79 5.17
CA TRP A 283 -8.38 -8.95 5.40
C TRP A 283 -9.81 -8.62 5.84
N PHE A 284 -10.04 -7.44 6.41
CA PHE A 284 -11.36 -7.05 6.92
C PHE A 284 -11.95 -5.85 6.19
N LEU A 285 -11.28 -4.69 6.19
CA LEU A 285 -11.87 -3.45 5.68
C LEU A 285 -11.96 -3.41 4.15
N THR A 286 -10.87 -3.73 3.43
CA THR A 286 -10.86 -3.74 1.97
C THR A 286 -11.86 -4.75 1.40
N PRO A 287 -11.96 -6.00 1.90
CA PRO A 287 -12.96 -6.93 1.41
C PRO A 287 -14.40 -6.50 1.67
N LEU A 288 -14.71 -6.03 2.88
CA LEU A 288 -16.07 -5.58 3.22
C LEU A 288 -16.41 -4.26 2.52
N GLY A 289 -15.43 -3.41 2.25
CA GLY A 289 -15.59 -2.11 1.61
C GLY A 289 -15.50 -2.18 0.09
N ASN A 290 -14.28 -2.32 -0.44
CA ASN A 290 -14.00 -2.26 -1.87
C ASN A 290 -14.68 -3.38 -2.67
N TYR A 291 -14.70 -4.61 -2.13
CA TYR A 291 -15.12 -5.80 -2.86
C TYR A 291 -16.60 -6.12 -2.68
N LEU A 292 -17.07 -6.18 -1.44
CA LEU A 292 -18.46 -6.53 -1.11
C LEU A 292 -19.39 -5.32 -0.98
N GLN A 293 -18.86 -4.11 -0.80
CA GLN A 293 -19.67 -2.91 -0.58
C GLN A 293 -20.67 -3.06 0.58
N ILE A 294 -20.29 -3.78 1.65
CA ILE A 294 -21.02 -3.89 2.93
C ILE A 294 -20.78 -2.65 3.78
N ILE A 295 -19.54 -2.17 3.78
CA ILE A 295 -19.14 -0.94 4.47
C ILE A 295 -18.68 0.12 3.48
N GLN A 296 -18.72 1.36 3.92
CA GLN A 296 -18.14 2.50 3.25
C GLN A 296 -16.99 3.03 4.10
N PRO A 297 -15.73 2.73 3.75
CA PRO A 297 -14.60 3.32 4.44
C PRO A 297 -14.49 4.82 4.12
N THR A 298 -13.97 5.58 5.09
CA THR A 298 -13.65 7.01 4.99
C THR A 298 -12.32 7.28 5.65
N TYR A 299 -11.42 7.98 4.95
CA TYR A 299 -10.17 8.49 5.53
C TYR A 299 -10.27 9.99 5.68
N TYR A 300 -9.91 10.52 6.85
CA TYR A 300 -9.92 11.97 7.08
C TYR A 300 -8.73 12.72 6.46
N LEU A 301 -7.69 11.98 6.07
CA LEU A 301 -6.51 12.52 5.42
C LEU A 301 -6.54 12.31 3.90
N PRO A 302 -6.02 13.26 3.11
CA PRO A 302 -5.89 13.07 1.67
C PRO A 302 -4.88 12.01 1.27
N PHE A 303 -5.10 11.41 0.10
CA PHE A 303 -4.11 10.54 -0.52
C PHE A 303 -3.07 11.36 -1.30
N TYR A 304 -1.79 11.20 -0.94
CA TYR A 304 -0.68 11.93 -1.54
C TYR A 304 0.17 11.02 -2.45
N PHE A 305 0.12 11.26 -3.77
CA PHE A 305 0.84 10.46 -4.77
C PHE A 305 2.36 10.51 -4.61
N ILE A 306 2.93 11.70 -4.36
CA ILE A 306 4.39 11.90 -4.29
C ILE A 306 5.03 11.01 -3.21
N PRO A 307 4.65 11.10 -1.91
CA PRO A 307 5.25 10.25 -0.89
C PRO A 307 4.93 8.77 -1.10
N ALA A 308 3.70 8.41 -1.51
CA ALA A 308 3.32 7.02 -1.75
C ALA A 308 4.20 6.38 -2.85
N PHE A 309 4.37 7.04 -4.00
CA PHE A 309 5.13 6.48 -5.11
C PHE A 309 6.63 6.43 -4.82
N ASN A 310 7.18 7.39 -4.07
CA ASN A 310 8.57 7.33 -3.65
C ASN A 310 8.82 6.17 -2.67
N ARG A 311 7.88 5.89 -1.75
CA ARG A 311 7.98 4.72 -0.86
C ARG A 311 7.89 3.40 -1.63
N ILE A 312 6.94 3.29 -2.55
CA ILE A 312 6.84 2.12 -3.45
C ILE A 312 8.11 1.98 -4.28
N SER A 313 8.65 3.06 -4.83
CA SER A 313 9.92 3.03 -5.57
C SER A 313 11.03 2.41 -4.74
N ASN A 314 11.21 2.85 -3.49
CA ASN A 314 12.22 2.28 -2.60
C ASN A 314 11.96 0.80 -2.32
N LEU A 315 10.73 0.40 -2.00
CA LEU A 315 10.37 -0.99 -1.71
C LEU A 315 10.52 -1.91 -2.92
N THR A 316 10.08 -1.48 -4.10
CA THR A 316 10.22 -2.21 -5.37
C THR A 316 11.70 -2.45 -5.68
N ILE A 317 12.54 -1.42 -5.60
CA ILE A 317 13.98 -1.58 -5.83
C ILE A 317 14.59 -2.48 -4.77
N ALA A 318 14.22 -2.31 -3.50
CA ALA A 318 14.67 -3.15 -2.39
C ALA A 318 14.14 -4.59 -2.45
N LYS A 319 13.14 -4.88 -3.31
CA LYS A 319 12.41 -6.16 -3.39
C LYS A 319 11.71 -6.53 -2.07
N CYS A 320 11.25 -5.52 -1.35
CA CYS A 320 10.47 -5.69 -0.13
C CYS A 320 8.97 -5.83 -0.46
N PRO A 321 8.17 -6.47 0.42
CA PRO A 321 6.72 -6.51 0.26
C PRO A 321 6.11 -5.09 0.19
N LEU A 322 5.13 -4.90 -0.69
CA LEU A 322 4.49 -3.60 -0.90
C LEU A 322 3.26 -3.37 0.02
N GLN A 323 2.95 -4.35 0.87
CA GLN A 323 1.70 -4.38 1.65
C GLN A 323 1.51 -3.11 2.49
N SER A 324 2.58 -2.57 3.05
CA SER A 324 2.56 -1.34 3.86
C SER A 324 2.15 -0.08 3.12
N GLU A 325 2.30 -0.06 1.79
CA GLU A 325 1.87 1.06 0.95
C GLU A 325 0.54 0.79 0.24
N LEU A 326 0.14 -0.48 0.11
CA LEU A 326 -1.10 -0.90 -0.53
C LEU A 326 -2.28 -0.89 0.44
N TYR A 327 -2.05 -1.23 1.70
CA TYR A 327 -3.06 -1.36 2.73
C TYR A 327 -2.77 -0.43 3.90
N SER A 328 -3.79 0.27 4.35
CA SER A 328 -3.77 1.19 5.47
C SER A 328 -5.20 1.28 5.97
N PRO A 329 -5.47 1.11 7.26
CA PRO A 329 -6.85 1.14 7.73
C PRO A 329 -7.46 2.53 7.54
N CYS A 330 -8.77 2.56 7.24
CA CYS A 330 -9.53 3.80 7.17
C CYS A 330 -9.69 4.42 8.56
N SER A 331 -10.09 5.69 8.64
CA SER A 331 -10.37 6.33 9.94
C SER A 331 -11.64 5.75 10.58
N VAL A 332 -12.66 5.55 9.76
CA VAL A 332 -14.01 5.12 10.16
C VAL A 332 -14.75 4.52 8.95
N TYR A 333 -15.83 3.78 9.22
CA TYR A 333 -16.73 3.30 8.18
C TYR A 333 -18.20 3.33 8.58
N ASP A 334 -19.07 3.45 7.59
CA ASP A 334 -20.52 3.31 7.72
C ASP A 334 -21.02 2.04 7.01
N LEU A 335 -22.11 1.44 7.49
CA LEU A 335 -22.83 0.43 6.70
C LEU A 335 -23.46 1.05 5.44
N THR A 336 -23.30 0.37 4.31
CA THR A 336 -24.05 0.67 3.08
C THR A 336 -25.49 0.15 3.20
N PRO A 337 -26.43 0.59 2.33
CA PRO A 337 -27.75 -0.03 2.20
C PRO A 337 -27.73 -1.57 2.08
N ILE A 338 -26.74 -2.13 1.37
CA ILE A 338 -26.56 -3.59 1.28
C ILE A 338 -26.13 -4.14 2.64
N GLY A 339 -25.14 -3.53 3.29
CA GLY A 339 -24.69 -3.94 4.62
C GLY A 339 -25.80 -3.86 5.68
N GLU A 340 -26.62 -2.82 5.67
CA GLU A 340 -27.78 -2.68 6.56
C GLU A 340 -28.82 -3.79 6.33
N ALA A 341 -29.05 -4.17 5.08
CA ALA A 341 -29.97 -5.25 4.73
C ALA A 341 -29.46 -6.63 5.17
N ILE A 342 -28.16 -6.90 5.01
CA ILE A 342 -27.55 -8.18 5.40
C ILE A 342 -27.42 -8.31 6.92
N LEU A 343 -27.02 -7.23 7.60
CA LEU A 343 -26.75 -7.27 9.05
C LEU A 343 -27.98 -6.96 9.91
N GLY A 344 -29.10 -6.55 9.30
CA GLY A 344 -30.36 -6.28 10.01
C GLY A 344 -30.32 -5.06 10.95
N LYS A 345 -29.32 -4.17 10.79
CA LYS A 345 -29.13 -2.97 11.62
C LYS A 345 -28.97 -1.74 10.75
N LYS A 346 -29.61 -0.64 11.14
CA LYS A 346 -29.33 0.69 10.60
C LYS A 346 -28.22 1.32 11.44
N GLY A 347 -27.04 1.46 10.85
CA GLY A 347 -25.93 2.17 11.49
C GLY A 347 -26.26 3.65 11.63
N LYS A 348 -25.66 4.33 12.62
CA LYS A 348 -25.62 5.80 12.61
C LYS A 348 -24.70 6.21 11.46
N LYS A 349 -25.28 6.68 10.36
CA LYS A 349 -24.52 7.19 9.21
C LYS A 349 -23.91 8.53 9.57
N GLN A 350 -22.69 8.78 9.12
CA GLN A 350 -22.16 10.12 9.17
C GLN A 350 -23.06 11.08 8.39
N PRO A 351 -23.31 12.29 8.93
CA PRO A 351 -24.14 13.26 8.25
C PRO A 351 -23.50 13.61 6.91
N LEU A 352 -24.25 13.32 5.83
CA LEU A 352 -23.90 13.83 4.51
C LEU A 352 -24.06 15.35 4.51
N PRO A 353 -23.13 16.11 3.93
CA PRO A 353 -23.33 17.53 3.73
C PRO A 353 -24.57 17.78 2.87
N VAL A 354 -25.63 18.35 3.46
CA VAL A 354 -26.98 18.42 2.85
C VAL A 354 -27.08 19.49 1.74
N HIS A 355 -26.14 20.45 1.71
CA HIS A 355 -26.20 21.62 0.84
C HIS A 355 -24.96 21.82 -0.04
N ILE A 356 -24.14 20.79 -0.23
CA ILE A 356 -22.95 20.94 -1.09
C ILE A 356 -23.25 20.38 -2.47
N ASP A 357 -23.19 21.25 -3.48
CA ASP A 357 -23.29 20.84 -4.88
C ASP A 357 -22.02 20.10 -5.31
N PHE A 358 -22.19 18.98 -6.03
CA PHE A 358 -21.07 18.16 -6.51
C PHE A 358 -20.07 19.00 -7.32
N TYR A 359 -20.55 19.94 -8.14
CA TYR A 359 -19.67 20.79 -8.94
C TYR A 359 -18.87 21.77 -8.09
N GLN A 360 -19.46 22.32 -7.02
CA GLN A 360 -18.72 23.17 -6.08
C GLN A 360 -17.62 22.37 -5.38
N ILE A 361 -17.90 21.11 -5.04
CA ILE A 361 -16.89 20.19 -4.50
C ILE A 361 -15.78 19.99 -5.53
N VAL A 362 -16.11 19.55 -6.75
CA VAL A 362 -15.12 19.29 -7.81
C VAL A 362 -14.27 20.52 -8.11
N ASP A 363 -14.87 21.69 -8.27
CA ASP A 363 -14.14 22.93 -8.56
C ASP A 363 -13.27 23.33 -7.36
N ALA A 364 -13.75 23.21 -6.12
CA ALA A 364 -12.96 23.48 -4.92
C ALA A 364 -11.79 22.50 -4.75
N ILE A 365 -11.99 21.20 -5.06
CA ILE A 365 -10.94 20.18 -5.02
C ILE A 365 -9.87 20.48 -6.05
N ILE A 366 -10.25 20.75 -7.29
CA ILE A 366 -9.31 21.03 -8.37
C ILE A 366 -8.54 22.32 -8.04
N GLN A 367 -9.21 23.36 -7.55
CA GLN A 367 -8.52 24.58 -7.12
C GLN A 367 -7.58 24.34 -5.94
N HIS A 368 -8.04 23.66 -4.89
CA HIS A 368 -7.23 23.35 -3.71
C HIS A 368 -6.04 22.47 -4.07
N SER A 369 -6.24 21.50 -4.95
CA SER A 369 -5.19 20.60 -5.40
C SER A 369 -4.21 21.29 -6.34
N GLU A 370 -4.66 22.15 -7.26
CA GLU A 370 -3.74 22.95 -8.09
C GLU A 370 -2.89 23.90 -7.24
N LEU A 371 -3.45 24.44 -6.16
CA LEU A 371 -2.71 25.26 -5.17
C LEU A 371 -1.74 24.42 -4.31
N ASN A 372 -2.12 23.19 -3.92
CA ASN A 372 -1.33 22.37 -2.98
C ASN A 372 -0.46 21.28 -3.62
N LEU A 373 -0.67 20.90 -4.89
CA LEU A 373 0.16 19.90 -5.60
C LEU A 373 1.62 20.35 -5.68
N PHE A 374 1.83 21.66 -5.80
CA PHE A 374 3.14 22.23 -6.14
C PHE A 374 3.78 22.99 -4.99
N GLU A 375 3.04 23.82 -4.26
CA GLU A 375 3.67 24.70 -3.26
C GLU A 375 4.00 23.99 -1.95
N ARG A 376 3.12 23.15 -1.39
CA ARG A 376 3.40 22.50 -0.09
C ARG A 376 4.50 21.46 -0.17
N THR A 377 4.54 20.60 -1.19
CA THR A 377 5.59 19.57 -1.31
C THR A 377 6.96 20.18 -1.61
N ILE A 378 7.03 21.22 -2.46
CA ILE A 378 8.28 21.91 -2.79
C ILE A 378 8.77 22.76 -1.59
N GLN A 379 7.87 23.47 -0.90
CA GLN A 379 8.23 24.34 0.24
C GLN A 379 8.49 23.57 1.54
N GLN A 380 7.72 22.53 1.85
CA GLN A 380 7.89 21.75 3.09
C GLN A 380 9.07 20.78 3.04
N GLN A 381 9.52 20.37 1.84
CA GLN A 381 10.61 19.40 1.67
C GLN A 381 11.87 20.00 1.03
N GLY A 382 11.93 21.33 0.89
CA GLY A 382 13.14 22.04 0.48
C GLY A 382 13.67 21.64 -0.90
N ILE A 383 12.78 21.30 -1.85
CA ILE A 383 13.16 20.95 -3.24
C ILE A 383 13.66 22.22 -3.93
N ASN A 384 14.92 22.57 -3.67
CA ASN A 384 15.64 23.56 -4.41
C ASN A 384 16.24 22.86 -5.62
N ILE A 385 15.63 23.02 -6.80
CA ILE A 385 16.06 22.39 -8.06
C ILE A 385 17.53 22.75 -8.40
N SER A 386 18.10 23.79 -7.78
CA SER A 386 19.52 24.13 -7.93
C SER A 386 20.47 23.23 -7.14
N THR A 387 20.00 22.56 -6.09
CA THR A 387 20.78 21.61 -5.27
C THR A 387 20.98 20.32 -6.07
N LEU A 388 22.23 19.86 -6.19
CA LEU A 388 22.54 18.67 -6.97
C LEU A 388 22.25 17.41 -6.17
N VAL A 389 22.03 16.31 -6.88
CA VAL A 389 21.94 14.96 -6.32
C VAL A 389 23.29 14.30 -6.49
N CYS A 390 23.76 13.66 -5.41
CA CYS A 390 24.96 12.86 -5.39
C CYS A 390 24.59 11.37 -5.27
N PRO A 391 24.71 10.59 -6.36
CA PRO A 391 24.54 9.15 -6.28
C PRO A 391 25.79 8.51 -5.67
N ILE A 392 25.58 7.55 -4.76
CA ILE A 392 26.66 6.83 -4.06
C ILE A 392 26.44 5.34 -4.30
N LYS A 393 27.43 4.68 -4.91
CA LYS A 393 27.44 3.22 -5.03
C LYS A 393 28.08 2.62 -3.79
N ILE A 394 27.30 1.84 -3.06
CA ILE A 394 27.70 1.17 -1.82
C ILE A 394 27.88 -0.31 -2.14
N THR A 395 29.06 -0.85 -1.89
CA THR A 395 29.42 -2.24 -2.21
C THR A 395 29.98 -2.93 -0.97
N ILE A 396 29.56 -4.16 -0.71
CA ILE A 396 30.15 -4.97 0.37
C ILE A 396 31.55 -5.41 -0.07
N VAL A 397 32.59 -5.05 0.68
CA VAL A 397 33.99 -5.26 0.26
C VAL A 397 34.31 -6.74 0.04
N LYS A 398 33.84 -7.61 0.94
CA LYS A 398 34.04 -9.06 0.84
C LYS A 398 33.24 -9.71 -0.30
N HIS A 399 32.10 -9.11 -0.66
CA HIS A 399 31.21 -9.65 -1.68
C HIS A 399 30.87 -8.56 -2.71
N PRO A 400 31.78 -8.28 -3.67
CA PRO A 400 31.64 -7.15 -4.60
C PRO A 400 30.39 -7.20 -5.49
N ASP A 401 29.80 -8.39 -5.67
CA ASP A 401 28.55 -8.56 -6.41
C ASP A 401 27.33 -7.99 -5.68
N TYR A 402 27.44 -7.76 -4.37
CA TYR A 402 26.39 -7.18 -3.52
C TYR A 402 26.61 -5.68 -3.37
N TRP A 403 25.75 -4.93 -4.05
CA TRP A 403 25.81 -3.48 -4.04
C TRP A 403 24.43 -2.84 -4.14
N LYS A 404 24.34 -1.61 -3.65
CA LYS A 404 23.19 -0.69 -3.74
C LYS A 404 23.66 0.66 -4.23
N ILE A 405 22.82 1.39 -4.97
CA ILE A 405 23.06 2.78 -5.35
C ILE A 405 21.99 3.61 -4.67
N MET A 406 22.41 4.45 -3.72
CA MET A 406 21.55 5.44 -3.09
C MET A 406 21.77 6.81 -3.75
N GLU A 407 20.77 7.68 -3.65
CA GLU A 407 20.87 9.08 -4.07
C GLU A 407 20.55 9.99 -2.90
N VAL A 408 21.42 10.96 -2.65
CA VAL A 408 21.27 11.97 -1.59
C VAL A 408 21.42 13.37 -2.17
N LEU A 409 20.91 14.38 -1.48
CA LEU A 409 21.18 15.78 -1.84
C LEU A 409 22.65 16.12 -1.56
N ASP A 410 23.26 16.99 -2.36
CA ASP A 410 24.67 17.36 -2.17
C ASP A 410 24.95 18.17 -0.90
N THR A 411 23.88 18.62 -0.25
CA THR A 411 23.83 19.28 1.07
C THR A 411 23.56 18.33 2.25
N THR A 412 23.35 17.03 2.00
CA THR A 412 23.09 16.03 3.06
C THR A 412 24.33 15.88 3.94
N SER A 413 24.19 15.78 5.25
CA SER A 413 25.34 15.56 6.14
C SER A 413 25.87 14.13 6.05
N LEU A 414 27.16 13.94 6.38
CA LEU A 414 27.75 12.60 6.44
C LEU A 414 27.04 11.67 7.44
N TYR A 415 26.51 12.22 8.54
CA TYR A 415 25.74 11.46 9.52
C TYR A 415 24.43 10.93 8.93
N GLU A 416 23.67 11.77 8.23
CA GLU A 416 22.43 11.37 7.56
C GLU A 416 22.71 10.31 6.48
N ILE A 417 23.79 10.47 5.70
CA ILE A 417 24.22 9.46 4.71
C ILE A 417 24.48 8.12 5.40
N CYS A 418 25.22 8.12 6.52
CA CYS A 418 25.53 6.90 7.23
C CYS A 418 24.30 6.26 7.89
N SER A 419 23.38 7.08 8.41
CA SER A 419 22.10 6.63 8.98
C SER A 419 21.25 5.95 7.92
N GLU A 420 21.15 6.55 6.75
CA GLU A 420 20.44 5.97 5.61
C GLU A 420 21.12 4.68 5.11
N ILE A 421 22.45 4.62 5.07
CA ILE A 421 23.18 3.38 4.77
C ILE A 421 22.83 2.28 5.76
N CYS A 422 22.78 2.61 7.06
CA CYS A 422 22.42 1.64 8.08
C CYS A 422 21.00 1.13 7.89
N SER A 423 20.04 2.01 7.63
CA SER A 423 18.66 1.60 7.33
C SER A 423 18.57 0.71 6.08
N ILE A 424 19.21 1.10 4.98
CA ILE A 424 19.15 0.37 3.71
C ILE A 424 19.81 -1.01 3.81
N PHE A 425 20.86 -1.18 4.62
CA PHE A 425 21.59 -2.44 4.78
C PHE A 425 21.19 -3.23 6.04
N ASP A 426 20.15 -2.77 6.76
CA ASP A 426 19.70 -3.35 8.03
C ASP A 426 20.86 -3.51 9.04
N LEU A 427 21.64 -2.44 9.18
CA LEU A 427 22.76 -2.36 10.10
C LEU A 427 22.36 -1.63 11.36
N VAL A 428 22.85 -2.13 12.50
CA VAL A 428 22.53 -1.57 13.82
C VAL A 428 23.47 -0.42 14.14
N ASP A 429 22.89 0.69 14.59
CA ASP A 429 23.57 1.83 15.24
C ASP A 429 24.79 2.39 14.49
N VAL A 430 24.58 3.54 13.83
CA VAL A 430 25.59 4.34 13.13
C VAL A 430 26.83 4.64 13.98
N PHE A 431 26.69 4.74 15.31
CA PHE A 431 27.78 5.06 16.22
C PHE A 431 28.84 3.96 16.31
N THR A 432 28.51 2.73 15.90
CA THR A 432 29.43 1.59 15.94
C THR A 432 30.35 1.51 14.71
N TYR A 433 30.28 2.50 13.81
CA TYR A 433 31.01 2.52 12.56
C TYR A 433 32.04 3.66 12.48
N SER A 434 33.09 3.43 11.70
CA SER A 434 34.13 4.40 11.39
C SER A 434 34.23 4.63 9.88
N ILE A 435 34.57 5.86 9.50
CA ILE A 435 34.73 6.26 8.09
C ILE A 435 36.21 6.49 7.82
N THR A 436 36.70 5.88 6.74
CA THR A 436 38.05 6.12 6.24
C THR A 436 38.04 6.55 4.78
N ALA A 437 38.80 7.60 4.47
CA ALA A 437 38.96 8.12 3.11
C ALA A 437 40.33 7.72 2.57
N GLN A 438 40.38 7.10 1.39
CA GLN A 438 41.65 6.76 0.76
C GLN A 438 42.18 7.97 -0.03
N HIS A 439 43.33 8.52 0.35
CA HIS A 439 43.95 9.59 -0.43
C HIS A 439 44.67 9.00 -1.66
N LYS A 440 44.81 9.81 -2.73
CA LYS A 440 45.61 9.52 -3.93
C LYS A 440 47.08 9.15 -3.65
N ASN A 441 47.56 9.37 -2.42
CA ASN A 441 48.94 9.12 -1.98
C ASN A 441 49.05 8.05 -0.87
N SER A 442 48.06 7.15 -0.76
CA SER A 442 48.10 5.97 0.14
C SER A 442 48.11 6.25 1.65
N PHE A 443 47.91 7.50 2.10
CA PHE A 443 47.64 7.84 3.50
C PHE A 443 46.13 8.05 3.72
N PRO A 444 45.52 7.51 4.80
CA PRO A 444 44.14 7.80 5.12
C PRO A 444 44.01 9.28 5.54
N LEU A 445 43.18 10.05 4.82
CA LEU A 445 42.99 11.49 5.07
C LEU A 445 42.14 11.75 6.34
N PHE A 446 41.34 10.75 6.74
CA PHE A 446 40.39 10.88 7.85
C PHE A 446 40.14 9.51 8.48
N GLN A 447 40.24 9.43 9.80
CA GLN A 447 39.75 8.33 10.62
C GLN A 447 38.85 8.94 11.70
N GLY A 448 37.54 8.95 11.47
CA GLY A 448 36.57 9.52 12.39
C GLY A 448 35.36 8.61 12.53
N SER A 449 34.75 8.62 13.72
CA SER A 449 33.38 8.13 13.92
C SER A 449 32.42 9.23 13.44
N PRO A 450 31.25 8.91 12.87
CA PRO A 450 30.25 9.89 12.45
C PRO A 450 29.96 10.95 13.52
N LEU A 451 30.04 10.58 14.81
CA LEU A 451 29.83 11.43 15.99
C LEU A 451 30.50 10.75 17.19
N LYS A 452 31.75 11.06 17.54
CA LYS A 452 32.43 10.30 18.62
C LYS A 452 31.98 10.68 20.04
N HIS A 453 31.14 11.71 20.23
CA HIS A 453 30.55 12.05 21.53
C HIS A 453 29.15 12.65 21.38
N LYS A 454 28.20 12.25 22.26
CA LYS A 454 26.83 12.81 22.38
C LYS A 454 26.77 14.34 22.55
N SER A 455 27.91 15.00 22.76
CA SER A 455 28.05 16.44 22.97
C SER A 455 28.84 17.17 21.86
N GLN A 456 29.20 16.50 20.76
CA GLN A 456 29.82 17.15 19.59
C GLN A 456 28.78 17.31 18.49
N GLU A 457 28.74 18.49 17.87
CA GLU A 457 27.94 18.71 16.67
C GLU A 457 28.37 17.74 15.56
N PRO A 458 27.42 17.19 14.77
CA PRO A 458 27.75 16.35 13.63
C PRO A 458 28.72 17.06 12.71
N SER A 459 29.74 16.32 12.27
CA SER A 459 30.76 16.90 11.39
C SER A 459 30.09 17.45 10.12
N PRO A 460 30.35 18.70 9.70
CA PRO A 460 29.69 19.34 8.56
C PRO A 460 30.22 18.83 7.21
N PHE A 461 30.66 17.57 7.13
CA PHE A 461 31.11 16.99 5.88
C PHE A 461 29.92 16.79 4.95
N LEU A 462 29.95 17.48 3.80
CA LEU A 462 28.90 17.48 2.79
C LEU A 462 29.36 16.75 1.50
N PRO A 463 28.47 16.02 0.80
CA PRO A 463 28.73 15.42 -0.51
C PRO A 463 29.25 16.40 -1.56
N VAL A 464 28.96 17.71 -1.40
CA VAL A 464 29.52 18.75 -2.25
C VAL A 464 31.05 18.67 -2.36
N SER A 465 31.71 18.21 -1.29
CA SER A 465 33.18 18.11 -1.16
C SER A 465 33.78 16.94 -1.96
N PHE A 466 32.96 15.98 -2.39
CA PHE A 466 33.41 14.79 -3.11
C PHE A 466 33.17 14.92 -4.62
N SER A 467 34.14 14.43 -5.38
CA SER A 467 34.13 14.32 -6.82
C SER A 467 33.77 12.90 -7.26
N ALA A 468 33.34 12.75 -8.51
CA ALA A 468 33.10 11.44 -9.08
C ALA A 468 34.38 10.59 -9.06
N GLY A 469 34.27 9.36 -8.54
CA GLY A 469 35.37 8.43 -8.34
C GLY A 469 36.04 8.51 -6.96
N ASP A 470 35.67 9.47 -6.11
CA ASP A 470 36.13 9.47 -4.72
C ASP A 470 35.53 8.26 -3.97
N VAL A 471 36.32 7.71 -3.03
CA VAL A 471 35.98 6.49 -2.30
C VAL A 471 36.14 6.69 -0.79
N LEU A 472 35.10 6.31 -0.06
CA LEU A 472 35.12 6.14 1.39
C LEU A 472 34.89 4.68 1.76
N TYR A 473 35.36 4.28 2.94
CA TYR A 473 35.06 2.98 3.54
C TYR A 473 34.33 3.19 4.85
N PHE A 474 33.14 2.60 4.95
CA PHE A 474 32.32 2.57 6.16
C PHE A 474 32.51 1.21 6.83
N THR A 475 33.17 1.20 7.99
CA THR A 475 33.69 -0.02 8.62
C THR A 475 33.16 -0.14 10.03
N PRO A 476 32.49 -1.25 10.42
CA PRO A 476 32.12 -1.46 11.81
C PRO A 476 33.38 -1.59 12.68
N ASP A 477 33.33 -1.03 13.89
CA ASP A 477 34.46 -0.99 14.82
C ASP A 477 34.92 -2.39 15.25
N LYS A 478 33.99 -3.36 15.31
CA LYS A 478 34.23 -4.72 15.82
C LYS A 478 34.35 -5.80 14.74
N ASP A 479 33.93 -5.52 13.51
CA ASP A 479 33.83 -6.54 12.47
C ASP A 479 34.19 -6.00 11.09
N LYS A 480 35.46 -6.20 10.68
CA LYS A 480 35.92 -5.80 9.35
C LYS A 480 35.30 -6.61 8.21
N SER A 481 34.59 -7.69 8.50
CA SER A 481 33.88 -8.47 7.49
C SER A 481 32.71 -7.72 6.87
N LYS A 482 32.07 -6.81 7.63
CA LYS A 482 30.93 -6.02 7.17
C LYS A 482 31.32 -4.65 6.62
N GLN A 483 32.55 -4.51 6.14
CA GLN A 483 33.04 -3.26 5.55
C GLN A 483 32.31 -2.94 4.24
N LEU A 484 31.85 -1.70 4.12
CA LEU A 484 31.23 -1.16 2.92
C LEU A 484 32.18 -0.17 2.22
N LYS A 485 32.28 -0.27 0.90
CA LYS A 485 32.94 0.71 0.03
C LYS A 485 31.88 1.65 -0.55
N LEU A 486 32.04 2.95 -0.34
CA LEU A 486 31.18 4.02 -0.84
C LEU A 486 31.93 4.72 -1.98
N GLU A 487 31.44 4.58 -3.20
CA GLU A 487 32.00 5.21 -4.40
C GLU A 487 31.06 6.32 -4.90
N PHE A 488 31.56 7.55 -4.92
CA PHE A 488 30.78 8.72 -5.33
C PHE A 488 30.68 8.76 -6.86
N LEU A 489 29.46 8.82 -7.38
CA LEU A 489 29.18 8.85 -8.82
C LEU A 489 28.97 10.29 -9.31
N PRO A 490 28.96 10.54 -10.64
CA PRO A 490 28.72 11.87 -11.19
C PRO A 490 27.44 12.50 -10.64
N LYS A 491 27.56 13.72 -10.14
CA LYS A 491 26.42 14.52 -9.65
C LYS A 491 25.46 14.80 -10.79
N GLN A 492 24.17 14.83 -10.46
CA GLN A 492 23.09 15.04 -11.43
C GLN A 492 22.08 16.05 -10.87
N LYS A 493 21.21 16.58 -11.73
CA LYS A 493 20.11 17.45 -11.28
C LYS A 493 19.03 16.63 -10.58
N GLN A 494 18.34 17.25 -9.63
CA GLN A 494 17.14 16.68 -9.05
C GLN A 494 16.08 16.42 -10.12
N ILE A 495 15.34 15.34 -9.94
CA ILE A 495 14.18 15.00 -10.76
C ILE A 495 12.93 15.51 -10.00
N PRO A 496 12.04 16.28 -10.64
CA PRO A 496 10.80 16.73 -9.99
C PRO A 496 9.99 15.56 -9.43
N PHE A 497 9.39 15.76 -8.25
CA PHE A 497 8.56 14.78 -7.52
C PHE A 497 9.30 13.55 -6.97
N ILE A 498 10.62 13.51 -7.11
CA ILE A 498 11.45 12.50 -6.46
C ILE A 498 11.91 13.02 -5.10
N LEU A 499 11.74 12.20 -4.07
CA LEU A 499 12.18 12.48 -2.71
C LEU A 499 13.56 11.86 -2.46
N TYR A 500 14.38 12.55 -1.67
CA TYR A 500 15.74 12.13 -1.30
C TYR A 500 15.86 12.13 0.24
N PRO A 501 16.63 11.20 0.84
CA PRO A 501 17.39 10.15 0.17
C PRO A 501 16.50 9.06 -0.42
N ARG A 502 17.02 8.34 -1.43
CA ARG A 502 16.31 7.19 -2.02
C ARG A 502 17.24 6.08 -2.48
N LEU A 503 16.71 4.87 -2.54
CA LEU A 503 17.37 3.73 -3.16
C LEU A 503 17.05 3.71 -4.65
N ARG A 504 18.05 3.94 -5.50
CA ARG A 504 17.88 4.02 -6.95
C ARG A 504 17.95 2.66 -7.62
N LYS A 505 18.92 1.83 -7.23
CA LYS A 505 19.20 0.51 -7.82
C LYS A 505 19.86 -0.42 -6.81
N GLN A 506 19.75 -1.73 -7.04
CA GLN A 506 20.54 -2.73 -6.33
C GLN A 506 20.92 -3.91 -7.23
N SER A 507 21.93 -4.67 -6.81
CA SER A 507 22.33 -5.91 -7.47
C SER A 507 21.19 -6.96 -7.50
N SER A 508 21.19 -7.83 -8.50
CA SER A 508 20.18 -8.90 -8.60
C SER A 508 20.27 -9.94 -7.48
N VAL A 509 21.46 -10.13 -6.90
CA VAL A 509 21.80 -11.11 -5.85
C VAL A 509 21.42 -10.68 -4.43
N MET A 510 21.06 -9.42 -4.22
CA MET A 510 20.70 -8.80 -2.92
C MET A 510 19.34 -9.28 -2.33
N LYS A 511 18.88 -10.51 -2.62
CA LYS A 511 17.58 -11.03 -2.14
C LYS A 511 17.57 -11.45 -0.67
N VAL A 512 18.73 -11.63 -0.06
CA VAL A 512 18.94 -12.01 1.35
C VAL A 512 20.03 -11.08 1.90
N ASN A 513 19.95 -10.68 3.17
CA ASN A 513 21.00 -9.86 3.78
C ASN A 513 22.33 -10.64 3.70
N PRO A 514 23.35 -10.14 3.00
CA PRO A 514 24.57 -10.92 2.73
C PRO A 514 25.38 -11.17 4.00
N PHE A 515 25.10 -10.42 5.07
CA PHE A 515 25.71 -10.58 6.37
C PHE A 515 25.15 -11.76 7.18
N ASP A 516 24.09 -12.41 6.68
CA ASP A 516 23.48 -13.61 7.27
C ASP A 516 23.88 -14.90 6.53
N ILE A 517 24.74 -14.80 5.49
CA ILE A 517 25.14 -15.91 4.62
C ILE A 517 26.46 -16.58 5.08
N ASP A 518 27.10 -16.08 6.14
CA ASP A 518 28.35 -16.63 6.71
C ASP A 518 28.12 -17.43 7.99
#